data_AF-A0A7C1NEX0-F1
#
_entry.id   AF-A0A7C1NEX0-F1
#
_cell.length_a   1.000
_cell.length_b   1.000
_cell.length_c   1.000
_cell.angle_alpha   90.00
_cell.angle_beta   90.00
_cell.angle_gamma   90.00
#
_symmetry.space_group_name_H-M   'P 1'
#
loop_
_entity.id
_entity.type
_entity.pdbx_description
1 polymer ?
#
loop_
_entity_poly.entity_id
_entity_poly.type
_entity_poly.pdbx_seq_one_letter_code
_entity_poly.pdbx_strand_id
1 'polypeptide(L)'
;MKDLAVVGLIAVLILTPVSCKKQDVAADRAAIMALVEQDTIHFATSTSHDSTAGGGYFTAGETLFFWWRGPQTHDTALIEVEVKGDSAVVSWSRHNYGYLHILAQLPDTALQLWNKRLVETVRLQAIFRREGKEADTDRGWRLKFISLATGTSDSVNTVRIDSLRIQSSLRELVIRAPLATFFPVDSLFWFTPGEEVTVTLYTNATEGAAFLHTFILIWPFYVRVPFNYLGEGVFQGTWHAQLMPSFRFAIFDLITRSTIRTPDAPYDFNGWLFPYRVRTAD
;
A
#
# COMPACT_ATOMS: atom_id res chain seq x y z
N MET A 1 -47.39 77.47 -11.45
CA MET A 1 -47.97 76.12 -11.25
C MET A 1 -47.54 75.22 -12.40
N LYS A 2 -46.41 74.52 -12.22
CA LYS A 2 -46.02 73.37 -13.05
C LYS A 2 -45.22 72.45 -12.13
N ASP A 3 -45.93 71.51 -11.52
CA ASP A 3 -45.35 70.43 -10.74
C ASP A 3 -44.80 69.39 -11.71
N LEU A 4 -43.48 69.16 -11.66
CA LEU A 4 -42.83 68.04 -12.32
C LEU A 4 -42.58 66.97 -11.26
N ALA A 5 -43.43 65.94 -11.27
CA ALA A 5 -43.30 64.77 -10.40
C ALA A 5 -42.11 63.91 -10.87
N VAL A 6 -41.08 63.82 -10.05
CA VAL A 6 -39.97 62.86 -10.22
C VAL A 6 -40.41 61.53 -9.61
N VAL A 7 -40.68 60.55 -10.46
CA VAL A 7 -40.93 59.16 -10.07
C VAL A 7 -39.59 58.49 -9.79
N GLY A 8 -39.27 58.30 -8.50
CA GLY A 8 -38.11 57.54 -8.05
C GLY A 8 -38.36 56.03 -8.17
N LEU A 9 -37.66 55.38 -9.09
CA LEU A 9 -37.62 53.92 -9.22
C LEU A 9 -36.61 53.36 -8.21
N ILE A 10 -37.08 52.96 -7.03
CA ILE A 10 -36.27 52.22 -6.05
C ILE A 10 -36.18 50.78 -6.53
N ALA A 11 -35.07 50.43 -7.19
CA ALA A 11 -34.70 49.04 -7.47
C ALA A 11 -34.35 48.36 -6.13
N VAL A 12 -35.28 47.57 -5.61
CA VAL A 12 -35.04 46.67 -4.48
C VAL A 12 -34.12 45.56 -4.97
N LEU A 13 -32.82 45.72 -4.75
CA LEU A 13 -31.86 44.61 -4.82
C LEU A 13 -32.23 43.62 -3.71
N ILE A 14 -32.92 42.54 -4.08
CA ILE A 14 -33.08 41.37 -3.22
C ILE A 14 -31.70 40.71 -3.12
N LEU A 15 -30.92 41.15 -2.15
CA LEU A 15 -29.77 40.42 -1.64
C LEU A 15 -30.31 39.14 -1.01
N THR A 16 -30.42 38.08 -1.81
CA THR A 16 -30.61 36.74 -1.24
C THR A 16 -29.41 36.46 -0.36
N PRO A 17 -29.60 36.18 0.95
CA PRO A 17 -28.48 35.77 1.78
C PRO A 17 -27.98 34.46 1.15
N VAL A 18 -26.78 34.51 0.56
CA VAL A 18 -26.01 33.32 0.24
C VAL A 18 -25.75 32.67 1.59
N SER A 19 -26.68 31.79 1.99
CA SER A 19 -26.57 30.98 3.17
C SER A 19 -25.34 30.11 2.95
N CYS A 20 -24.22 30.55 3.51
CA CYS A 20 -23.04 29.73 3.68
C CYS A 20 -23.48 28.59 4.60
N LYS A 21 -24.05 27.53 4.02
CA LYS A 21 -24.38 26.32 4.74
C LYS A 21 -23.08 25.84 5.37
N LYS A 22 -23.04 25.84 6.69
CA LYS A 22 -21.92 25.29 7.44
C LYS A 22 -21.78 23.83 7.04
N GLN A 23 -20.61 23.46 6.54
CA GLN A 23 -20.30 22.09 6.17
C GLN A 23 -20.56 21.14 7.35
N ASP A 24 -21.29 20.05 7.11
CA ASP A 24 -21.47 18.98 8.09
C ASP A 24 -20.30 18.00 8.02
N VAL A 25 -19.23 18.38 8.72
CA VAL A 25 -17.97 17.62 8.79
C VAL A 25 -18.17 16.23 9.41
N ALA A 26 -19.12 16.08 10.35
CA ALA A 26 -19.37 14.79 11.00
C ALA A 26 -20.02 13.80 10.03
N ALA A 27 -21.03 14.26 9.27
CA ALA A 27 -21.65 13.45 8.22
C ALA A 27 -20.67 13.11 7.08
N ASP A 28 -19.81 14.06 6.69
CA ASP A 28 -18.75 13.81 5.69
C ASP A 28 -17.76 12.75 6.16
N ARG A 29 -17.28 12.83 7.41
CA ARG A 29 -16.41 11.81 7.99
C ARG A 29 -17.06 10.43 8.00
N ALA A 30 -18.32 10.34 8.41
CA ALA A 30 -19.05 9.08 8.41
C ALA A 30 -19.20 8.48 7.00
N ALA A 31 -19.52 9.31 6.00
CA ALA A 31 -19.64 8.85 4.61
C ALA A 31 -18.29 8.35 4.05
N ILE A 32 -17.20 9.06 4.32
CA ILE A 32 -15.86 8.64 3.88
C ILE A 32 -15.42 7.35 4.59
N MET A 33 -15.67 7.23 5.89
CA MET A 33 -15.38 5.98 6.63
C MET A 33 -16.13 4.79 6.02
N ALA A 34 -17.42 4.96 5.71
CA ALA A 34 -18.20 3.91 5.06
C ALA A 34 -17.65 3.53 3.67
N LEU A 35 -17.18 4.49 2.87
CA LEU A 35 -16.52 4.22 1.59
C LEU A 35 -15.23 3.40 1.78
N VAL A 36 -14.41 3.74 2.78
CA VAL A 36 -13.17 3.02 3.10
C VAL A 36 -13.46 1.60 3.57
N GLU A 37 -14.48 1.40 4.40
CA GLU A 37 -14.89 0.08 4.91
C GLU A 37 -15.48 -0.83 3.83
N GLN A 38 -16.13 -0.25 2.82
CA GLN A 38 -16.72 -0.98 1.70
C GLN A 38 -15.73 -1.26 0.56
N ASP A 39 -14.57 -0.59 0.53
CA ASP A 39 -13.59 -0.72 -0.53
C ASP A 39 -12.79 -2.03 -0.38
N THR A 40 -13.05 -2.97 -1.28
CA THR A 40 -12.39 -4.28 -1.31
C THR A 40 -11.14 -4.34 -2.20
N ILE A 41 -10.66 -3.21 -2.70
CA ILE A 41 -9.59 -3.14 -3.72
C ILE A 41 -8.36 -2.42 -3.16
N HIS A 42 -8.56 -1.18 -2.72
CA HIS A 42 -7.53 -0.23 -2.35
C HIS A 42 -7.14 -0.35 -0.87
N PHE A 43 -8.13 -0.59 0.00
CA PHE A 43 -7.94 -0.75 1.45
C PHE A 43 -7.88 -2.22 1.89
N ALA A 44 -8.05 -3.17 0.95
CA ALA A 44 -7.84 -4.60 1.15
C ALA A 44 -6.34 -4.98 1.15
N THR A 45 -5.52 -4.25 1.91
CA THR A 45 -4.08 -4.52 2.03
C THR A 45 -3.77 -5.73 2.92
N SER A 46 -4.79 -6.37 3.51
CA SER A 46 -4.67 -7.59 4.30
C SER A 46 -4.81 -8.85 3.43
N THR A 47 -3.84 -9.74 3.54
CA THR A 47 -3.84 -11.07 2.94
C THR A 47 -4.48 -12.06 3.92
N SER A 48 -5.82 -12.10 3.99
CA SER A 48 -6.54 -13.13 4.77
C SER A 48 -6.21 -14.57 4.32
N HIS A 49 -5.59 -14.72 3.14
CA HIS A 49 -5.12 -15.97 2.56
C HIS A 49 -3.58 -16.04 2.42
N ASP A 50 -2.81 -15.26 3.18
CA ASP A 50 -1.36 -15.15 2.97
C ASP A 50 -0.64 -16.51 3.04
N SER A 51 -0.08 -16.88 1.89
CA SER A 51 1.14 -17.65 1.67
C SER A 51 1.29 -19.02 2.37
N THR A 52 0.29 -19.91 2.33
CA THR A 52 0.61 -21.37 2.45
C THR A 52 1.28 -21.93 1.19
N ALA A 53 1.45 -21.13 0.14
CA ALA A 53 1.92 -21.58 -1.16
C ALA A 53 3.09 -20.68 -1.61
N GLY A 54 4.28 -21.26 -1.82
CA GLY A 54 5.42 -20.62 -2.47
C GLY A 54 6.31 -19.77 -1.57
N GLY A 55 6.94 -20.38 -0.57
CA GLY A 55 8.06 -19.75 0.13
C GLY A 55 9.25 -19.50 -0.81
N GLY A 56 10.04 -18.46 -0.53
CA GLY A 56 11.31 -18.27 -1.24
C GLY A 56 12.28 -19.36 -0.78
N TYR A 57 12.68 -20.26 -1.67
CA TYR A 57 13.81 -21.17 -1.38
C TYR A 57 15.11 -20.48 -1.79
N PHE A 58 16.12 -20.59 -0.93
CA PHE A 58 17.48 -20.21 -1.31
C PHE A 58 18.48 -21.02 -0.50
N THR A 59 19.68 -21.16 -1.05
CA THR A 59 20.81 -21.80 -0.39
C THR A 59 21.76 -20.73 0.15
N ALA A 60 22.26 -20.92 1.36
CA ALA A 60 23.35 -20.12 1.91
C ALA A 60 24.47 -21.07 2.33
N GLY A 61 25.50 -21.20 1.48
CA GLY A 61 26.44 -22.31 1.58
C GLY A 61 25.71 -23.64 1.39
N GLU A 62 25.93 -24.58 2.33
CA GLU A 62 25.29 -25.90 2.33
C GLU A 62 23.91 -25.92 3.02
N THR A 63 23.44 -24.77 3.53
CA THR A 63 22.14 -24.69 4.20
C THR A 63 21.03 -24.34 3.23
N LEU A 64 19.97 -25.14 3.22
CA LEU A 64 18.72 -24.82 2.52
C LEU A 64 17.77 -24.09 3.47
N PHE A 65 17.23 -22.96 3.02
CA PHE A 65 16.14 -22.25 3.68
C PHE A 65 14.93 -22.16 2.78
N PHE A 66 13.75 -22.41 3.34
CA PHE A 66 12.46 -22.15 2.73
C PHE A 66 11.56 -21.49 3.77
N TRP A 67 10.97 -20.34 3.45
CA TRP A 67 10.20 -19.58 4.43
C TRP A 67 8.89 -19.05 3.87
N TRP A 68 7.87 -18.95 4.72
CA TRP A 68 6.56 -18.42 4.36
C TRP A 68 5.86 -17.77 5.55
N ARG A 69 4.91 -16.88 5.28
CA ARG A 69 4.00 -16.33 6.30
C ARG A 69 2.80 -17.26 6.41
N GLY A 70 2.46 -17.68 7.62
CA GLY A 70 1.23 -18.42 7.90
C GLY A 70 -0.01 -17.54 7.82
N PRO A 71 -1.21 -18.13 8.00
CA PRO A 71 -2.46 -17.38 8.06
C PRO A 71 -2.40 -16.26 9.09
N GLN A 72 -3.00 -15.12 8.73
CA GLN A 72 -2.98 -13.92 9.56
C GLN A 72 -4.35 -13.60 10.12
N THR A 73 -4.33 -13.03 11.32
CA THR A 73 -5.48 -12.40 11.96
C THR A 73 -5.18 -10.91 12.11
N HIS A 74 -6.22 -10.12 12.31
CA HIS A 74 -6.09 -8.68 12.27
C HIS A 74 -7.08 -8.01 13.24
N ASP A 75 -6.70 -6.88 13.80
CA ASP A 75 -7.61 -6.02 14.57
C ASP A 75 -8.67 -5.36 13.67
N THR A 76 -9.61 -4.62 14.25
CA THR A 76 -10.38 -3.64 13.48
C THR A 76 -9.43 -2.54 12.96
N ALA A 77 -9.60 -2.13 11.71
CA ALA A 77 -8.78 -1.05 11.15
C ALA A 77 -9.05 0.29 11.86
N LEU A 78 -7.98 1.04 12.14
CA LEU A 78 -8.06 2.42 12.60
C LEU A 78 -8.14 3.34 11.37
N ILE A 79 -9.24 4.08 11.26
CA ILE A 79 -9.52 5.02 10.16
C ILE A 79 -9.66 6.42 10.72
N GLU A 80 -8.73 7.29 10.36
CA GLU A 80 -8.75 8.71 10.69
C GLU A 80 -9.08 9.50 9.43
N VAL A 81 -10.03 10.43 9.53
CA VAL A 81 -10.49 11.25 8.40
C VAL A 81 -10.43 12.71 8.80
N GLU A 82 -9.66 13.49 8.05
CA GLU A 82 -9.57 14.95 8.18
C GLU A 82 -10.20 15.61 6.97
N VAL A 83 -11.34 16.29 7.17
CA VAL A 83 -12.08 16.98 6.11
C VAL A 83 -11.75 18.47 6.09
N LYS A 84 -11.43 19.01 4.92
CA LYS A 84 -11.17 20.43 4.65
C LYS A 84 -11.87 20.86 3.36
N GLY A 85 -13.06 21.45 3.49
CA GLY A 85 -13.90 21.80 2.35
C GLY A 85 -14.26 20.54 1.55
N ASP A 86 -14.02 20.56 0.24
CA ASP A 86 -14.29 19.44 -0.66
C ASP A 86 -13.11 18.46 -0.79
N SER A 87 -12.22 18.43 0.19
CA SER A 87 -11.10 17.50 0.27
C SER A 87 -11.07 16.80 1.61
N ALA A 88 -10.68 15.53 1.63
CA ALA A 88 -10.39 14.85 2.88
C ALA A 88 -9.14 13.99 2.75
N VAL A 89 -8.31 14.00 3.78
CA VAL A 89 -7.19 13.06 3.94
C VAL A 89 -7.66 11.93 4.84
N VAL A 90 -7.38 10.70 4.43
CA VAL A 90 -7.67 9.49 5.20
C VAL A 90 -6.37 8.81 5.55
N SER A 91 -6.17 8.52 6.84
CA SER A 91 -5.12 7.63 7.32
C SER A 91 -5.77 6.32 7.74
N TRP A 92 -5.33 5.22 7.11
CA TRP A 92 -5.77 3.88 7.43
C TRP A 92 -4.61 3.10 8.04
N SER A 93 -4.87 2.37 9.12
CA SER A 93 -3.87 1.46 9.70
C SER A 93 -4.51 0.24 10.35
N ARG A 94 -3.73 -0.86 10.43
CA ARG A 94 -4.19 -2.12 11.01
C ARG A 94 -3.01 -2.95 11.47
N HIS A 95 -3.17 -3.71 12.55
CA HIS A 95 -2.22 -4.74 12.94
C HIS A 95 -2.48 -6.05 12.20
N ASN A 96 -1.40 -6.74 11.83
CA ASN A 96 -1.40 -8.11 11.35
C ASN A 96 -0.69 -9.00 12.37
N TYR A 97 -1.31 -10.11 12.73
CA TYR A 97 -0.78 -11.11 13.63
C TYR A 97 -0.70 -12.45 12.92
N GLY A 98 0.41 -13.16 13.08
CA GLY A 98 0.56 -14.51 12.54
C GLY A 98 1.89 -15.13 12.94
N TYR A 99 2.37 -16.01 12.07
CA TYR A 99 3.68 -16.64 12.22
C TYR A 99 4.47 -16.56 10.91
N LEU A 100 5.76 -16.30 11.02
CA LEU A 100 6.74 -16.60 10.00
C LEU A 100 7.26 -18.02 10.25
N HIS A 101 7.13 -18.88 9.25
CA HIS A 101 7.62 -20.24 9.27
C HIS A 101 8.88 -20.33 8.43
N ILE A 102 9.90 -20.99 8.95
CA ILE A 102 11.16 -21.23 8.24
C ILE A 102 11.48 -22.71 8.37
N LEU A 103 11.54 -23.38 7.22
CA LEU A 103 12.06 -24.72 7.09
C LEU A 103 13.55 -24.61 6.73
N ALA A 104 14.41 -25.07 7.63
CA ALA A 104 15.85 -24.98 7.49
C ALA A 104 16.48 -26.38 7.53
N GLN A 105 17.39 -26.66 6.62
CA GLN A 105 18.25 -27.85 6.65
C GLN A 105 19.69 -27.40 6.83
N LEU A 106 20.15 -27.36 8.09
CA LEU A 106 21.54 -27.06 8.42
C LEU A 106 22.44 -28.26 8.05
N PRO A 107 23.75 -28.06 7.81
CA PRO A 107 24.68 -29.13 7.48
C PRO A 107 24.61 -30.26 8.51
N ASP A 108 24.55 -31.50 8.04
CA ASP A 108 24.50 -32.71 8.86
C ASP A 108 23.33 -32.81 9.87
N THR A 109 22.28 -31.99 9.69
CA THR A 109 21.08 -32.04 10.54
C THR A 109 19.83 -32.49 9.76
N ALA A 110 18.85 -33.01 10.50
CA ALA A 110 17.50 -33.18 9.99
C ALA A 110 16.86 -31.81 9.69
N LEU A 111 15.86 -31.82 8.80
CA LEU A 111 15.04 -30.67 8.49
C LEU A 111 14.34 -30.12 9.74
N GLN A 112 14.46 -28.82 9.98
CA GLN A 112 13.89 -28.16 11.16
C GLN A 112 12.85 -27.12 10.75
N LEU A 113 11.75 -27.04 11.49
CA LEU A 113 10.76 -25.99 11.34
C LEU A 113 10.89 -24.98 12.49
N TRP A 114 11.30 -23.76 12.15
CA TRP A 114 11.34 -22.63 13.08
C TRP A 114 10.08 -21.78 12.90
N ASN A 115 9.44 -21.45 14.02
CA ASN A 115 8.23 -20.64 14.05
C ASN A 115 8.52 -19.35 14.80
N LYS A 116 8.28 -18.22 14.15
CA LYS A 116 8.51 -16.90 14.71
C LYS A 116 7.22 -16.12 14.73
N ARG A 117 6.92 -15.51 15.86
CA ARG A 117 5.72 -14.66 15.96
C ARG A 117 5.88 -13.46 15.03
N LEU A 118 4.88 -13.26 14.19
CA LEU A 118 4.76 -12.10 13.31
C LEU A 118 3.75 -11.14 13.93
N VAL A 119 4.19 -9.91 14.17
CA VAL A 119 3.34 -8.80 14.59
C VAL A 119 3.84 -7.57 13.84
N GLU A 120 2.98 -6.98 13.01
CA GLU A 120 3.32 -5.81 12.20
C GLU A 120 2.13 -4.86 12.07
N THR A 121 2.43 -3.57 11.90
CA THR A 121 1.45 -2.54 11.56
C THR A 121 1.53 -2.23 10.07
N VAL A 122 0.41 -2.33 9.37
CA VAL A 122 0.25 -1.82 8.00
C VAL A 122 -0.41 -0.44 8.04
N ARG A 123 0.08 0.47 7.21
CA ARG A 123 -0.44 1.84 7.06
C ARG A 123 -0.61 2.20 5.59
N LEU A 124 -1.62 3.01 5.29
CA LEU A 124 -1.90 3.57 3.97
C LEU A 124 -2.57 4.94 4.12
N GLN A 125 -2.30 5.86 3.20
CA GLN A 125 -2.98 7.14 3.10
C GLN A 125 -3.78 7.26 1.81
N ALA A 126 -4.87 8.01 1.88
CA ALA A 126 -5.72 8.29 0.74
C ALA A 126 -6.25 9.73 0.77
N ILE A 127 -6.62 10.24 -0.39
CA ILE A 127 -7.27 11.54 -0.54
C ILE A 127 -8.61 11.34 -1.23
N PHE A 128 -9.67 11.80 -0.58
CA PHE A 128 -11.01 11.89 -1.14
C PHE A 128 -11.31 13.32 -1.58
N ARG A 129 -12.10 13.46 -2.65
CA ARG A 129 -12.65 14.74 -3.11
C ARG A 129 -14.15 14.65 -3.26
N ARG A 130 -14.86 15.74 -2.97
CA ARG A 130 -16.28 15.84 -3.28
C ARG A 130 -16.44 16.24 -4.74
N GLU A 131 -17.01 15.35 -5.54
CA GLU A 131 -17.33 15.59 -6.95
C GLU A 131 -18.86 15.57 -7.19
N GLY A 132 -19.62 14.94 -6.28
CA GLY A 132 -21.08 14.87 -6.30
C GLY A 132 -21.76 15.85 -5.36
N LYS A 133 -23.04 15.58 -5.08
CA LYS A 133 -23.88 16.42 -4.21
C LYS A 133 -23.91 15.89 -2.79
N GLU A 134 -24.11 16.80 -1.84
CA GLU A 134 -24.25 16.45 -0.42
C GLU A 134 -25.40 15.46 -0.13
N ALA A 135 -26.43 15.46 -0.98
CA ALA A 135 -27.59 14.57 -0.86
C ALA A 135 -27.36 13.15 -1.40
N ASP A 136 -26.23 12.90 -2.07
CA ASP A 136 -25.88 11.56 -2.56
C ASP A 136 -25.61 10.61 -1.37
N THR A 137 -25.73 9.31 -1.56
CA THR A 137 -25.53 8.30 -0.50
C THR A 137 -24.16 8.41 0.16
N ASP A 138 -23.14 8.77 -0.63
CA ASP A 138 -21.76 9.01 -0.18
C ASP A 138 -21.44 10.50 -0.02
N ARG A 139 -22.47 11.35 -0.04
CA ARG A 139 -22.40 12.82 0.01
C ARG A 139 -21.51 13.42 -1.07
N GLY A 140 -21.33 12.71 -2.18
CA GLY A 140 -20.54 13.14 -3.33
C GLY A 140 -19.04 12.86 -3.21
N TRP A 141 -18.59 12.18 -2.15
CA TRP A 141 -17.17 11.87 -1.93
C TRP A 141 -16.68 10.73 -2.82
N ARG A 142 -15.50 10.90 -3.42
CA ARG A 142 -14.84 9.89 -4.26
C ARG A 142 -13.37 9.76 -3.86
N LEU A 143 -12.86 8.53 -3.84
CA LEU A 143 -11.43 8.26 -3.68
C LEU A 143 -10.71 8.78 -4.94
N LYS A 144 -9.73 9.68 -4.76
CA LYS A 144 -8.99 10.25 -5.89
C LYS A 144 -7.53 9.86 -5.90
N PHE A 145 -6.91 9.77 -4.73
CA PHE A 145 -5.51 9.42 -4.62
C PHE A 145 -5.26 8.38 -3.53
N ILE A 146 -4.27 7.54 -3.76
CA ILE A 146 -3.80 6.53 -2.80
C ILE A 146 -2.28 6.59 -2.71
N SER A 147 -1.75 6.43 -1.49
CA SER A 147 -0.32 6.29 -1.28
C SER A 147 0.16 4.86 -1.51
N LEU A 148 1.44 4.57 -1.26
CA LEU A 148 1.86 3.19 -1.03
C LEU A 148 1.30 2.73 0.32
N ALA A 149 1.10 1.43 0.46
CA ALA A 149 0.99 0.85 1.80
C ALA A 149 2.40 0.56 2.33
N THR A 150 2.57 0.63 3.65
CA THR A 150 3.80 0.20 4.31
C THR A 150 3.47 -0.72 5.46
N GLY A 151 4.24 -1.80 5.60
CA GLY A 151 4.18 -2.72 6.74
C GLY A 151 5.49 -2.66 7.53
N THR A 152 5.42 -2.64 8.85
CA THR A 152 6.60 -2.66 9.71
C THR A 152 6.36 -3.56 10.91
N SER A 153 7.32 -4.41 11.24
CA SER A 153 7.25 -5.22 12.45
C SER A 153 7.19 -4.36 13.72
N ASP A 154 6.32 -4.73 14.66
CA ASP A 154 6.06 -3.93 15.87
C ASP A 154 7.06 -4.24 16.99
N SER A 155 7.61 -5.46 17.00
CA SER A 155 8.50 -5.92 18.08
C SER A 155 9.95 -5.47 17.91
N VAL A 156 10.47 -5.53 16.69
CA VAL A 156 11.82 -5.12 16.29
C VAL A 156 11.72 -4.58 14.88
N ASN A 157 12.32 -3.42 14.59
CA ASN A 157 12.26 -2.76 13.28
C ASN A 157 13.59 -2.05 13.02
N THR A 158 14.64 -2.82 12.74
CA THR A 158 15.99 -2.28 12.50
C THR A 158 16.29 -2.09 11.02
N VAL A 159 15.53 -2.77 10.15
CA VAL A 159 15.64 -2.62 8.69
C VAL A 159 14.64 -1.60 8.16
N ARG A 160 15.04 -0.84 7.14
CA ARG A 160 14.23 0.20 6.54
C ARG A 160 14.57 0.34 5.06
N ILE A 161 13.53 0.39 4.24
CA ILE A 161 13.63 0.84 2.85
C ILE A 161 13.67 2.37 2.87
N ASP A 162 14.74 2.97 2.37
CA ASP A 162 14.91 4.41 2.28
C ASP A 162 14.36 4.95 0.95
N SER A 163 14.55 4.20 -0.14
CA SER A 163 13.90 4.51 -1.40
C SER A 163 13.75 3.30 -2.32
N LEU A 164 12.79 3.42 -3.23
CA LEU A 164 12.45 2.43 -4.22
C LEU A 164 12.57 3.06 -5.60
N ARG A 165 13.42 2.49 -6.47
CA ARG A 165 13.48 2.84 -7.89
C ARG A 165 12.83 1.73 -8.70
N ILE A 166 11.84 2.08 -9.50
CA ILE A 166 11.12 1.19 -10.39
C ILE A 166 11.39 1.65 -11.81
N GLN A 167 11.91 0.77 -12.65
CA GLN A 167 12.32 1.09 -14.01
C GLN A 167 11.89 -0.01 -14.97
N SER A 168 11.41 0.40 -16.13
CA SER A 168 11.14 -0.47 -17.28
C SER A 168 11.68 0.22 -18.54
N SER A 169 11.43 -0.35 -19.72
CA SER A 169 11.74 0.31 -20.98
C SER A 169 10.90 1.56 -21.25
N LEU A 170 9.73 1.72 -20.60
CA LEU A 170 8.76 2.78 -20.90
C LEU A 170 8.71 3.90 -19.87
N ARG A 171 9.16 3.62 -18.64
CA ARG A 171 8.89 4.47 -17.48
C ARG A 171 9.88 4.22 -16.36
N GLU A 172 10.13 5.27 -15.59
CA GLU A 172 10.95 5.24 -14.39
C GLU A 172 10.26 6.05 -13.27
N LEU A 173 10.36 5.56 -12.04
CA LEU A 173 9.83 6.20 -10.86
C LEU A 173 10.76 5.96 -9.67
N VAL A 174 11.01 7.01 -8.87
CA VAL A 174 11.73 6.90 -7.59
C VAL A 174 10.82 7.38 -6.47
N ILE A 175 10.66 6.55 -5.45
CA ILE A 175 9.78 6.77 -4.30
C ILE A 175 10.64 6.81 -3.04
N ARG A 176 10.51 7.86 -2.22
CA ARG A 176 11.30 8.07 -0.99
C ARG A 176 10.45 8.12 0.27
N ALA A 177 9.16 8.40 0.12
CA ALA A 177 8.23 8.53 1.24
C ALA A 177 6.92 7.81 0.86
N PRO A 178 6.73 6.54 1.25
CA PRO A 178 5.66 5.69 0.75
C PRO A 178 4.28 6.26 1.08
N LEU A 179 4.10 6.79 2.29
CA LEU A 179 2.85 7.38 2.76
C LEU A 179 2.59 8.79 2.22
N ALA A 180 3.64 9.53 1.80
CA ALA A 180 3.50 10.90 1.29
C ALA A 180 3.54 10.99 -0.25
N THR A 181 3.71 9.86 -0.94
CA THR A 181 3.72 9.78 -2.41
C THR A 181 2.37 9.26 -2.88
N PHE A 182 1.58 10.11 -3.52
CA PHE A 182 0.20 9.81 -3.91
C PHE A 182 0.08 9.54 -5.41
N PHE A 183 -0.72 8.54 -5.76
CA PHE A 183 -1.05 8.16 -7.14
C PHE A 183 -2.54 8.40 -7.39
N PRO A 184 -2.93 9.05 -8.49
CA PRO A 184 -4.33 9.20 -8.83
C PRO A 184 -4.92 7.83 -9.17
N VAL A 185 -6.07 7.47 -8.59
CA VAL A 185 -6.70 6.15 -8.79
C VAL A 185 -7.15 5.96 -10.25
N ASP A 186 -7.65 7.02 -10.88
CA ASP A 186 -8.13 6.99 -12.27
C ASP A 186 -7.00 6.92 -13.30
N SER A 187 -5.77 7.26 -12.91
CA SER A 187 -4.59 7.30 -13.77
C SER A 187 -3.33 6.75 -13.08
N LEU A 188 -3.51 5.64 -12.34
CA LEU A 188 -2.42 4.96 -11.64
C LEU A 188 -1.22 4.71 -12.55
N PHE A 189 -0.04 4.70 -11.95
CA PHE A 189 1.14 4.17 -12.61
C PHE A 189 0.83 2.76 -13.11
N TRP A 190 1.16 2.48 -14.36
CA TRP A 190 0.72 1.25 -15.01
C TRP A 190 1.88 0.51 -15.64
N PHE A 191 1.63 -0.71 -16.10
CA PHE A 191 2.51 -1.52 -16.93
C PHE A 191 1.68 -2.25 -17.99
N THR A 192 2.28 -2.59 -19.12
CA THR A 192 1.68 -3.54 -20.07
C THR A 192 1.72 -4.97 -19.51
N PRO A 193 0.81 -5.85 -19.95
CA PRO A 193 0.90 -7.28 -19.65
C PRO A 193 2.29 -7.84 -19.97
N GLY A 194 2.95 -8.43 -18.97
CA GLY A 194 4.28 -9.02 -19.14
C GLY A 194 5.43 -8.02 -19.25
N GLU A 195 5.21 -6.71 -19.03
CA GLU A 195 6.29 -5.72 -19.04
C GLU A 195 7.38 -6.11 -18.04
N GLU A 196 8.62 -6.20 -18.50
CA GLU A 196 9.77 -6.41 -17.62
C GLU A 196 10.04 -5.11 -16.84
N VAL A 197 10.11 -5.24 -15.52
CA VAL A 197 10.39 -4.11 -14.61
C VAL A 197 11.53 -4.51 -13.69
N THR A 198 12.57 -3.68 -13.70
CA THR A 198 13.69 -3.73 -12.78
C THR A 198 13.40 -2.84 -11.59
N VAL A 199 13.57 -3.39 -10.40
CA VAL A 199 13.34 -2.71 -9.14
C VAL A 199 14.65 -2.68 -8.35
N THR A 200 15.01 -1.50 -7.85
CA THR A 200 16.15 -1.32 -6.95
C THR A 200 15.66 -0.73 -5.63
N LEU A 201 15.93 -1.43 -4.52
CA LEU A 201 15.71 -0.94 -3.16
C LEU A 201 17.03 -0.39 -2.64
N TYR A 202 16.97 0.83 -2.11
CA TYR A 202 18.02 1.43 -1.29
C TYR A 202 17.58 1.36 0.17
N THR A 203 18.40 0.79 1.02
CA THR A 203 18.04 0.45 2.40
C THR A 203 19.18 0.74 3.36
N ASN A 204 18.87 0.75 4.66
CA ASN A 204 19.89 0.77 5.71
C ASN A 204 20.44 -0.64 6.06
N ALA A 205 19.97 -1.69 5.39
CA ALA A 205 20.18 -3.07 5.79
C ALA A 205 21.32 -3.75 5.02
N THR A 206 22.55 -3.60 5.49
CA THR A 206 23.74 -4.26 4.90
C THR A 206 23.75 -5.77 5.09
N GLU A 207 23.11 -6.26 6.17
CA GLU A 207 22.86 -7.69 6.44
C GLU A 207 21.39 -8.09 6.18
N GLY A 208 20.75 -7.39 5.25
CA GLY A 208 19.38 -7.65 4.84
C GLY A 208 19.23 -8.77 3.80
N ALA A 209 17.98 -9.18 3.61
CA ALA A 209 17.49 -9.93 2.48
C ALA A 209 16.22 -9.25 1.99
N ALA A 210 16.15 -8.97 0.69
CA ALA A 210 14.98 -8.35 0.07
C ALA A 210 14.31 -9.34 -0.87
N PHE A 211 12.98 -9.27 -0.92
CA PHE A 211 12.15 -10.13 -1.74
C PHE A 211 11.06 -9.30 -2.42
N LEU A 212 10.69 -9.74 -3.61
CA LEU A 212 9.46 -9.33 -4.23
C LEU A 212 8.40 -10.37 -4.01
N HIS A 213 7.33 -9.95 -3.37
CA HIS A 213 6.14 -10.71 -3.17
C HIS A 213 5.13 -10.32 -4.25
N THR A 214 4.85 -11.26 -5.15
CA THR A 214 3.95 -11.08 -6.29
C THR A 214 2.99 -12.26 -6.42
N PHE A 215 1.85 -12.02 -7.07
CA PHE A 215 0.86 -13.04 -7.35
C PHE A 215 1.11 -13.65 -8.73
N ILE A 216 0.94 -14.96 -8.84
CA ILE A 216 0.98 -15.68 -10.12
C ILE A 216 -0.32 -16.44 -10.35
N LEU A 217 -0.68 -16.64 -11.62
CA LEU A 217 -1.97 -17.20 -12.04
C LEU A 217 -2.11 -18.72 -11.79
N ILE A 218 -1.00 -19.40 -11.46
CA ILE A 218 -0.95 -20.85 -11.29
C ILE A 218 -0.42 -21.11 -9.89
N TRP A 219 -0.96 -22.14 -9.23
CA TRP A 219 -0.50 -22.55 -7.90
C TRP A 219 1.03 -22.78 -7.90
N PRO A 220 1.78 -22.23 -6.91
CA PRO A 220 1.32 -21.41 -5.79
C PRO A 220 0.91 -20.00 -6.21
N PHE A 221 -0.28 -19.52 -5.82
CA PHE A 221 -0.79 -18.18 -6.22
C PHE A 221 0.09 -16.99 -5.79
N TYR A 222 1.11 -17.24 -4.96
CA TYR A 222 2.03 -16.29 -4.38
C TYR A 222 3.45 -16.80 -4.56
N VAL A 223 4.37 -15.91 -4.92
CA VAL A 223 5.80 -16.22 -4.94
C VAL A 223 6.59 -15.09 -4.31
N ARG A 224 7.62 -15.47 -3.56
CA ARG A 224 8.65 -14.55 -3.06
C ARG A 224 9.93 -14.76 -3.83
N VAL A 225 10.26 -13.80 -4.69
CA VAL A 225 11.45 -13.84 -5.54
C VAL A 225 12.55 -13.04 -4.85
N PRO A 226 13.71 -13.65 -4.54
CA PRO A 226 14.80 -12.95 -3.85
C PRO A 226 15.43 -11.90 -4.76
N PHE A 227 15.86 -10.79 -4.16
CA PHE A 227 16.63 -9.76 -4.84
C PHE A 227 18.12 -10.08 -4.74
N ASN A 228 18.87 -9.66 -5.76
CA ASN A 228 20.32 -9.69 -5.73
C ASN A 228 20.84 -8.57 -4.83
N TYR A 229 21.68 -8.91 -3.86
CA TYR A 229 22.37 -7.94 -3.04
C TYR A 229 23.58 -7.39 -3.78
N LEU A 230 23.60 -6.08 -4.03
CA LEU A 230 24.66 -5.40 -4.77
C LEU A 230 25.73 -4.77 -3.86
N GLY A 231 25.59 -4.92 -2.54
CA GLY A 231 26.44 -4.28 -1.54
C GLY A 231 25.81 -3.01 -0.96
N GLU A 232 26.33 -2.57 0.20
CA GLU A 232 25.96 -1.29 0.86
C GLU A 232 24.44 -1.05 1.00
N GLY A 233 23.68 -2.10 1.35
CA GLY A 233 22.22 -2.00 1.53
C GLY A 233 21.42 -1.81 0.23
N VAL A 234 22.02 -2.05 -0.94
CA VAL A 234 21.35 -1.99 -2.25
C VAL A 234 20.92 -3.39 -2.70
N PHE A 235 19.64 -3.53 -3.03
CA PHE A 235 19.06 -4.78 -3.54
C PHE A 235 18.38 -4.55 -4.87
N GLN A 236 18.60 -5.44 -5.85
CA GLN A 236 17.99 -5.34 -7.17
C GLN A 236 17.34 -6.65 -7.61
N GLY A 237 16.14 -6.55 -8.15
CA GLY A 237 15.42 -7.68 -8.74
C GLY A 237 14.67 -7.23 -9.98
N THR A 238 14.32 -8.21 -10.81
CA THR A 238 13.51 -8.00 -12.01
C THR A 238 12.27 -8.87 -11.92
N TRP A 239 11.15 -8.35 -12.37
CA TRP A 239 9.91 -9.11 -12.49
C TRP A 239 9.19 -8.78 -13.78
N HIS A 240 8.16 -9.55 -14.08
CA HIS A 240 7.25 -9.27 -15.19
C HIS A 240 5.90 -8.86 -14.59
N ALA A 241 5.37 -7.73 -15.05
CA ALA A 241 4.02 -7.33 -14.70
C ALA A 241 3.03 -8.44 -15.10
N GLN A 242 2.01 -8.67 -14.28
CA GLN A 242 1.05 -9.75 -14.55
C GLN A 242 0.35 -9.58 -15.90
N LEU A 243 -0.08 -10.70 -16.48
CA LEU A 243 -0.69 -10.72 -17.81
C LEU A 243 -2.13 -10.18 -17.83
N MET A 244 -2.84 -10.28 -16.71
CA MET A 244 -4.27 -9.91 -16.63
C MET A 244 -4.42 -8.44 -16.23
N PRO A 245 -5.13 -7.61 -17.03
CA PRO A 245 -5.41 -6.23 -16.68
C PRO A 245 -6.20 -6.09 -15.37
N SER A 246 -5.66 -5.33 -14.42
CA SER A 246 -6.38 -4.90 -13.20
C SER A 246 -5.51 -3.96 -12.35
N PHE A 247 -6.08 -3.47 -11.25
CA PHE A 247 -5.33 -2.97 -10.11
C PHE A 247 -4.52 -4.07 -9.41
N ARG A 248 -3.30 -3.75 -8.94
CA ARG A 248 -2.38 -4.66 -8.25
C ARG A 248 -1.52 -3.91 -7.24
N PHE A 249 -0.98 -4.65 -6.27
CA PHE A 249 0.13 -4.21 -5.44
C PHE A 249 1.39 -5.02 -5.76
N ALA A 250 2.50 -4.33 -5.98
CA ALA A 250 3.84 -4.90 -5.92
C ALA A 250 4.32 -4.84 -4.48
N ILE A 251 4.67 -5.97 -3.86
CA ILE A 251 5.06 -5.99 -2.45
C ILE A 251 6.56 -6.20 -2.36
N PHE A 252 7.27 -5.27 -1.75
CA PHE A 252 8.72 -5.34 -1.54
C PHE A 252 8.98 -5.59 -0.07
N ASP A 253 9.41 -6.80 0.25
CA ASP A 253 9.73 -7.25 1.60
C ASP A 253 11.22 -7.04 1.86
N LEU A 254 11.58 -6.37 2.96
CA LEU A 254 12.94 -6.31 3.49
C LEU A 254 12.96 -6.93 4.88
N ILE A 255 13.82 -7.93 5.08
CA ILE A 255 14.01 -8.61 6.37
C ILE A 255 15.50 -8.71 6.69
N THR A 256 15.86 -8.83 7.97
CA THR A 256 17.24 -9.19 8.31
C THR A 256 17.55 -10.63 7.90
N ARG A 257 18.80 -10.94 7.58
CA ARG A 257 19.21 -12.33 7.34
C ARG A 257 19.04 -13.18 8.59
N SER A 258 19.23 -12.64 9.80
CA SER A 258 19.03 -13.39 11.05
C SER A 258 17.57 -13.76 11.26
N THR A 259 16.60 -12.91 10.84
CA THR A 259 15.17 -13.27 10.80
C THR A 259 14.96 -14.61 10.08
N ILE A 260 15.72 -14.92 9.04
CA ILE A 260 15.58 -16.20 8.32
C ILE A 260 16.54 -17.28 8.85
N ARG A 261 17.79 -16.92 9.16
CA ARG A 261 18.90 -17.87 9.32
C ARG A 261 19.18 -18.29 10.76
N THR A 262 18.52 -17.68 11.73
CA THR A 262 18.76 -17.93 13.15
C THR A 262 17.45 -18.30 13.82
N PRO A 263 17.31 -19.45 14.49
CA PRO A 263 16.02 -19.92 15.01
C PRO A 263 15.38 -18.92 15.99
N ASP A 264 16.17 -18.33 16.88
CA ASP A 264 15.66 -17.47 17.98
C ASP A 264 15.61 -15.98 17.63
N ALA A 265 16.06 -15.58 16.44
CA ALA A 265 16.01 -14.17 16.04
C ALA A 265 14.55 -13.72 15.82
N PRO A 266 14.19 -12.47 16.17
CA PRO A 266 12.82 -11.98 16.02
C PRO A 266 12.44 -11.77 14.54
N TYR A 267 11.14 -11.54 14.28
CA TYR A 267 10.66 -11.04 13.00
C TYR A 267 10.95 -9.54 12.88
N ASP A 268 12.01 -9.21 12.13
CA ASP A 268 12.41 -7.83 11.80
C ASP A 268 12.20 -7.57 10.30
N PHE A 269 11.26 -6.68 9.99
CA PHE A 269 10.63 -6.51 8.68
C PHE A 269 10.25 -5.06 8.37
N ASN A 270 10.50 -4.66 7.13
CA ASN A 270 9.96 -3.45 6.51
C ASN A 270 9.44 -3.78 5.11
N GLY A 271 8.18 -3.47 4.84
CA GLY A 271 7.50 -3.78 3.58
C GLY A 271 6.91 -2.54 2.93
N TRP A 272 7.06 -2.41 1.61
CA TRP A 272 6.39 -1.37 0.82
C TRP A 272 5.49 -2.02 -0.23
N LEU A 273 4.23 -1.58 -0.33
CA LEU A 273 3.25 -2.06 -1.29
C LEU A 273 2.96 -0.95 -2.31
N PHE A 274 3.46 -1.13 -3.53
CA PHE A 274 3.30 -0.18 -4.62
C PHE A 274 2.03 -0.44 -5.44
N PRO A 275 1.04 0.48 -5.41
CA PRO A 275 -0.16 0.35 -6.22
C PRO A 275 0.17 0.63 -7.69
N TYR A 276 -0.27 -0.27 -8.57
CA TYR A 276 -0.15 -0.06 -10.01
C TYR A 276 -1.32 -0.70 -10.76
N ARG A 277 -1.42 -0.41 -12.05
CA ARG A 277 -2.40 -1.00 -12.95
C ARG A 277 -1.74 -1.77 -14.07
N VAL A 278 -2.21 -2.98 -14.35
CA VAL A 278 -1.93 -3.62 -15.64
C VAL A 278 -2.99 -3.16 -16.64
N ARG A 279 -2.58 -2.66 -17.80
CA ARG A 279 -3.48 -2.31 -18.89
C ARG A 279 -2.83 -2.58 -20.24
N THR A 280 -3.62 -2.98 -21.23
CA THR A 280 -3.15 -3.07 -22.62
C THR A 280 -2.68 -1.70 -23.08
N ALA A 281 -1.64 -1.66 -23.91
CA ALA A 281 -1.32 -0.43 -24.63
C ALA A 281 -2.48 -0.14 -25.57
N ASP A 282 -3.09 1.04 -25.42
CA ASP A 282 -4.06 1.56 -26.39
C ASP A 282 -3.34 1.93 -27.70
#